data_AF-A0A369TKC2-F1
#
_entry.id   AF-A0A369TKC2-F1
#
_cell.length_a   1.000
_cell.length_b   1.000
_cell.length_c   1.000
_cell.angle_alpha   90.00
_cell.angle_beta   90.00
_cell.angle_gamma   90.00
#
_symmetry.space_group_name_H-M   'P 1'
#
loop_
_entity.id
_entity.type
_entity.pdbx_description
1 polymer ?
#
loop_
_entity_poly.entity_id
_entity_poly.type
_entity_poly.pdbx_seq_one_letter_code
_entity_poly.pdbx_strand_id
1 'polypeptide(L)'
;MARQRRLSVRPDEFGLEQDICDVTLWLIEMHSLTHVHVWVDRHYTQIGREIAGVTVMTSPTHPEGLTEAAHEAFLALGYTIEDTRADTYGHQFCDGHHSKHEAIQAYARIEGALRRWRSL
;
A
#
# COMPACT_ATOMS: atom_id res chain seq x y z
N MET A 1 -16.39 6.19 -13.92
CA MET A 1 -17.13 7.29 -13.25
C MET A 1 -17.28 7.13 -11.73
N ALA A 2 -17.36 5.91 -11.17
CA ALA A 2 -17.45 5.71 -9.72
C ALA A 2 -16.18 6.13 -8.93
N ARG A 3 -14.98 5.83 -9.48
CA ARG A 3 -13.67 6.21 -8.91
C ARG A 3 -13.54 7.72 -8.71
N GLN A 4 -13.91 8.51 -9.72
CA GLN A 4 -13.80 9.97 -9.71
C GLN A 4 -14.80 10.65 -8.77
N ARG A 5 -15.98 10.05 -8.55
CA ARG A 5 -16.96 10.55 -7.57
C ARG A 5 -16.51 10.31 -6.13
N ARG A 6 -15.92 9.14 -5.82
CA ARG A 6 -15.37 8.87 -4.47
C ARG A 6 -14.26 9.85 -4.08
N LEU A 7 -13.37 10.17 -5.03
CA LEU A 7 -12.27 11.11 -4.83
C LEU A 7 -12.71 12.56 -4.55
N SER A 8 -13.93 12.95 -4.94
CA SER A 8 -14.44 14.32 -4.73
C SER A 8 -15.08 14.57 -3.37
N VAL A 9 -15.44 13.50 -2.63
CA VAL A 9 -16.24 13.61 -1.40
C VAL A 9 -15.38 13.56 -0.14
N ARG A 10 -14.27 12.80 -0.15
CA ARG A 10 -13.27 12.75 0.92
C ARG A 10 -11.87 12.55 0.32
N PRO A 11 -11.10 13.63 0.11
CA PRO A 11 -9.77 13.54 -0.51
C PRO A 11 -8.75 12.73 0.33
N ASP A 12 -9.04 12.47 1.60
CA ASP A 12 -8.23 11.66 2.52
C ASP A 12 -8.63 10.16 2.56
N GLU A 13 -9.68 9.77 1.82
CA GLU A 13 -10.20 8.40 1.71
C GLU A 13 -9.82 7.75 0.36
N PHE A 14 -8.53 7.56 0.14
CA PHE A 14 -8.18 6.37 -0.64
C PHE A 14 -8.45 5.16 0.27
N GLY A 15 -9.29 4.24 -0.19
CA GLY A 15 -9.55 2.98 0.52
C GLY A 15 -8.33 2.08 0.49
N LEU A 16 -8.24 1.16 1.45
CA LEU A 16 -7.13 0.20 1.58
C LEU A 16 -6.75 -0.46 0.24
N GLU A 17 -7.73 -0.80 -0.59
CA GLU A 17 -7.52 -1.35 -1.93
C GLU A 17 -6.66 -0.47 -2.83
N GLN A 18 -6.92 0.83 -2.88
CA GLN A 18 -6.10 1.76 -3.67
C GLN A 18 -4.73 1.96 -3.04
N ASP A 19 -4.65 1.96 -1.69
CA ASP A 19 -3.38 2.11 -0.99
C ASP A 19 -2.47 0.89 -1.23
N ILE A 20 -3.03 -0.32 -1.25
CA ILE A 20 -2.32 -1.54 -1.67
C ILE A 20 -1.85 -1.41 -3.12
N CYS A 21 -2.71 -0.96 -4.02
CA CYS A 21 -2.36 -0.79 -5.43
C CYS A 21 -1.24 0.24 -5.64
N ASP A 22 -1.31 1.39 -4.95
CA ASP A 22 -0.33 2.46 -5.07
C ASP A 22 1.03 2.03 -4.49
N VAL A 23 1.04 1.37 -3.33
CA VAL A 23 2.27 0.80 -2.75
C VAL A 23 2.87 -0.26 -3.68
N THR A 24 2.03 -1.12 -4.28
CA THR A 24 2.48 -2.13 -5.25
C THR A 24 3.17 -1.47 -6.45
N LEU A 25 2.53 -0.47 -7.06
CA LEU A 25 3.10 0.26 -8.21
C LEU A 25 4.36 1.04 -7.84
N TRP A 26 4.39 1.66 -6.67
CA TRP A 26 5.57 2.36 -6.17
C TRP A 26 6.77 1.42 -5.98
N LEU A 27 6.57 0.23 -5.38
CA LEU A 27 7.64 -0.78 -5.23
C LEU A 27 8.17 -1.24 -6.59
N ILE A 28 7.28 -1.46 -7.56
CA ILE A 28 7.64 -1.82 -8.93
C ILE A 28 8.55 -0.77 -9.54
N GLU A 29 8.16 0.50 -9.48
CA GLU A 29 8.91 1.61 -10.09
C GLU A 29 10.25 1.85 -9.36
N MET A 30 10.24 1.89 -8.01
CA MET A 30 11.43 2.17 -7.20
C MET A 30 12.51 1.11 -7.34
N HIS A 31 12.12 -0.16 -7.44
CA HIS A 31 13.04 -1.29 -7.45
C HIS A 31 13.19 -1.91 -8.85
N SER A 32 12.61 -1.29 -9.89
CA SER A 32 12.62 -1.80 -11.27
C SER A 32 12.16 -3.26 -11.36
N LEU A 33 11.14 -3.62 -10.57
CA LEU A 33 10.58 -4.97 -10.55
C LEU A 33 9.65 -5.16 -11.75
N THR A 34 9.49 -6.40 -12.20
CA THR A 34 8.47 -6.73 -13.21
C THR A 34 7.11 -6.94 -12.57
N HIS A 35 7.08 -7.50 -11.37
CA HIS A 35 5.86 -7.82 -10.64
C HIS A 35 6.13 -8.01 -9.15
N VAL A 36 5.15 -7.62 -8.32
CA VAL A 36 5.16 -7.83 -6.87
C VAL A 36 3.73 -8.00 -6.37
N HIS A 37 3.55 -8.81 -5.34
CA HIS A 37 2.30 -8.95 -4.62
C HIS A 37 2.44 -8.35 -3.23
N VAL A 38 1.66 -7.31 -2.93
CA VAL A 38 1.53 -6.75 -1.60
C VAL A 38 0.27 -7.31 -0.95
N TRP A 39 0.46 -7.97 0.20
CA TRP A 39 -0.59 -8.49 1.05
C TRP A 39 -0.69 -7.64 2.30
N VAL A 40 -1.92 -7.27 2.67
CA VAL A 40 -2.20 -6.57 3.92
C VAL A 40 -3.11 -7.43 4.77
N ASP A 41 -2.62 -7.83 5.93
CA ASP A 41 -3.39 -8.59 6.90
C ASP A 41 -4.18 -7.65 7.79
N ARG A 42 -5.42 -8.02 8.12
CA ARG A 42 -6.26 -7.30 9.07
C ARG A 42 -6.92 -8.25 10.05
N HIS A 43 -7.04 -7.83 11.29
CA HIS A 43 -7.98 -8.46 12.21
C HIS A 43 -9.42 -8.08 11.86
N TYR A 44 -10.37 -8.96 12.15
CA TYR A 44 -11.79 -8.70 11.90
C TYR A 44 -12.36 -7.52 12.70
N THR A 45 -11.69 -7.13 13.79
CA THR A 45 -12.05 -6.00 14.64
C THR A 45 -11.46 -4.67 14.19
N GLN A 46 -10.45 -4.68 13.32
CA GLN A 46 -9.76 -3.47 12.85
C GLN A 46 -10.60 -2.73 11.81
N ILE A 47 -10.71 -1.41 11.97
CA ILE A 47 -11.53 -0.55 11.12
C ILE A 47 -10.65 0.58 10.56
N GLY A 48 -10.99 1.10 9.37
CA GLY A 48 -10.28 2.22 8.78
C GLY A 48 -8.82 1.89 8.47
N ARG A 49 -7.89 2.69 9.01
CA ARG A 49 -6.43 2.59 8.77
C ARG A 49 -5.68 1.72 9.80
N GLU A 50 -6.36 0.77 10.41
CA GLU A 50 -5.73 -0.26 11.25
C GLU A 50 -5.52 -1.55 10.45
N ILE A 51 -4.30 -2.08 10.49
CA ILE A 51 -3.89 -3.34 9.85
C ILE A 51 -3.04 -4.17 10.83
N ALA A 52 -2.99 -5.49 10.62
CA ALA A 52 -2.22 -6.42 11.45
C ALA A 52 -0.79 -6.59 10.94
N GLY A 53 -0.59 -6.49 9.62
CA GLY A 53 0.71 -6.67 9.01
C GLY A 53 0.70 -6.43 7.51
N VAL A 54 1.90 -6.37 6.94
CA VAL A 54 2.11 -6.25 5.50
C VAL A 54 3.14 -7.29 5.10
N THR A 55 2.87 -8.02 4.02
CA THR A 55 3.79 -9.02 3.46
C THR A 55 3.98 -8.74 1.98
N VAL A 56 5.23 -8.69 1.53
CA VAL A 56 5.57 -8.53 0.11
C VAL A 56 6.13 -9.83 -0.44
N MET A 57 5.52 -10.33 -1.52
CA MET A 57 5.98 -11.51 -2.24
C MET A 57 6.48 -11.14 -3.63
N THR A 58 7.72 -11.51 -3.93
CA THR A 58 8.32 -11.42 -5.28
C THR A 58 9.06 -12.71 -5.62
N SER A 59 9.36 -12.90 -6.90
CA SER A 59 10.26 -13.94 -7.39
C SER A 59 11.35 -13.27 -8.26
N PRO A 60 12.66 -13.54 -8.09
CA PRO A 60 13.34 -14.38 -7.11
C PRO A 60 14.10 -13.58 -6.01
N THR A 61 13.85 -12.29 -5.85
CA THR A 61 14.76 -11.36 -5.17
C THR A 61 14.30 -10.93 -3.76
N HIS A 62 15.27 -10.81 -2.84
CA HIS A 62 15.18 -10.35 -1.43
C HIS A 62 13.87 -9.66 -1.01
N PRO A 63 12.86 -10.41 -0.52
CA PRO A 63 11.57 -9.84 -0.14
C PRO A 63 11.63 -9.01 1.15
N GLU A 64 12.60 -9.25 2.03
CA GLU A 64 12.69 -8.59 3.34
C GLU A 64 12.79 -7.06 3.22
N GLY A 65 13.67 -6.55 2.34
CA GLY A 65 13.79 -5.10 2.12
C GLY A 65 12.54 -4.46 1.49
N LEU A 66 11.77 -5.24 0.72
CA LEU A 66 10.54 -4.77 0.10
C LEU A 66 9.38 -4.75 1.11
N THR A 67 9.33 -5.73 2.02
CA THR A 67 8.35 -5.78 3.10
C THR A 67 8.53 -4.59 4.04
N GLU A 68 9.77 -4.27 4.43
CA GLU A 68 10.05 -3.09 5.25
C GLU A 68 9.69 -1.78 4.52
N ALA A 69 10.02 -1.68 3.23
CA ALA A 69 9.65 -0.51 2.42
C ALA A 69 8.13 -0.33 2.32
N ALA A 70 7.39 -1.43 2.12
CA ALA A 70 5.93 -1.41 2.12
C ALA A 70 5.37 -1.01 3.50
N HIS A 71 5.93 -1.56 4.57
CA HIS A 71 5.56 -1.26 5.94
C HIS A 71 5.72 0.24 6.24
N GLU A 72 6.88 0.83 5.90
CA GLU A 72 7.10 2.29 6.02
C GLU A 72 6.11 3.10 5.18
N ALA A 73 5.80 2.66 3.96
CA ALA A 73 4.85 3.35 3.10
C ALA A 73 3.45 3.38 3.73
N PHE A 74 2.98 2.28 4.31
CA PHE A 74 1.68 2.25 5.02
C PHE A 74 1.70 3.15 6.27
N LEU A 75 2.77 3.13 7.06
CA LEU A 75 2.91 4.06 8.20
C LEU A 75 2.86 5.51 7.74
N ALA A 76 3.55 5.87 6.65
CA ALA A 76 3.56 7.21 6.09
C ALA A 76 2.20 7.64 5.50
N LEU A 77 1.37 6.68 5.08
CA LEU A 77 -0.03 6.90 4.70
C LEU A 77 -0.98 7.04 5.91
N GLY A 78 -0.45 6.93 7.13
CA GLY A 78 -1.20 7.10 8.38
C GLY A 78 -1.87 5.82 8.87
N TYR A 79 -1.35 4.64 8.49
CA TYR A 79 -1.81 3.38 9.06
C TYR A 79 -1.18 3.11 10.42
N THR A 80 -1.95 2.46 11.28
CA THR A 80 -1.47 1.80 12.49
C THR A 80 -1.32 0.31 12.18
N ILE A 81 -0.14 -0.24 12.45
CA ILE A 81 0.20 -1.64 12.22
C ILE A 81 0.38 -2.28 13.58
N GLU A 82 -0.57 -3.12 13.98
CA GLU A 82 -0.56 -3.81 15.28
C GLU A 82 -1.13 -5.22 15.13
N ASP A 83 -0.30 -6.21 15.45
CA ASP A 83 -0.71 -7.61 15.54
C ASP A 83 -1.20 -7.92 16.95
N THR A 84 -2.52 -8.07 17.07
CA THR A 84 -3.21 -8.43 18.32
C THR A 84 -3.18 -9.94 18.59
N ARG A 85 -2.54 -10.73 17.72
CA ARG A 85 -2.51 -12.20 17.70
C ARG A 85 -3.89 -12.86 17.50
N ALA A 86 -4.91 -12.07 17.19
CA ALA A 86 -6.21 -12.57 16.79
C ALA A 86 -6.18 -13.03 15.32
N ASP A 87 -7.22 -13.75 14.90
CA ASP A 87 -7.34 -14.20 13.52
C ASP A 87 -7.30 -13.01 12.54
N THR A 88 -6.56 -13.19 11.44
CA THR A 88 -6.43 -12.21 10.37
C THR A 88 -7.05 -12.71 9.06
N TYR A 89 -7.37 -11.77 8.18
CA TYR A 89 -7.69 -12.03 6.79
C TYR A 89 -6.87 -11.09 5.90
N GLY A 90 -6.35 -11.64 4.79
CA GLY A 90 -5.47 -10.95 3.87
C GLY A 90 -6.23 -10.21 2.76
N HIS A 91 -5.81 -8.98 2.49
CA HIS A 91 -6.19 -8.20 1.32
C HIS A 91 -5.05 -8.15 0.33
N GLN A 92 -5.33 -8.50 -0.92
CA GLN A 92 -4.47 -8.22 -2.05
C GLN A 92 -5.31 -7.49 -3.11
N PHE A 93 -4.87 -6.30 -3.52
CA PHE A 93 -5.62 -5.51 -4.49
C PHE A 93 -4.69 -4.74 -5.43
N CYS A 94 -4.29 -5.40 -6.52
CA CYS A 94 -3.59 -4.83 -7.66
C CYS A 94 -3.67 -5.86 -8.80
N ASP A 95 -4.45 -5.59 -9.84
CA ASP A 95 -4.76 -6.55 -10.91
C ASP A 95 -3.71 -6.58 -12.03
N GLY A 96 -2.64 -5.79 -11.90
CA GLY A 96 -1.51 -5.72 -12.81
C GLY A 96 -1.78 -4.94 -14.10
N HIS A 97 -3.00 -4.45 -14.32
CA HIS A 97 -3.38 -3.72 -15.54
C HIS A 97 -3.36 -2.21 -15.28
N HIS A 98 -2.16 -1.66 -15.07
CA HIS A 98 -1.99 -0.23 -14.78
C HIS A 98 -1.27 0.51 -15.91
N SER A 99 -1.73 1.72 -16.18
CA SER A 99 -1.06 2.61 -17.12
C SER A 99 0.20 3.21 -16.51
N LYS A 100 1.17 3.61 -17.36
CA LYS A 100 2.36 4.35 -16.92
C LYS A 100 2.00 5.62 -16.12
N HIS A 101 0.90 6.27 -16.46
CA HIS A 101 0.43 7.44 -15.75
C HIS A 101 0.00 7.11 -14.31
N GLU A 102 -0.70 5.99 -14.09
CA GLU A 102 -1.08 5.53 -12.75
C GLU A 102 0.14 5.16 -11.90
N ALA A 103 1.15 4.52 -12.50
CA ALA A 103 2.41 4.25 -11.82
C ALA A 103 3.12 5.54 -11.36
N ILE A 104 3.18 6.57 -12.21
CA ILE A 104 3.77 7.88 -11.87
C ILE A 104 2.97 8.57 -10.74
N GLN A 105 1.64 8.48 -10.76
CA GLN A 105 0.79 9.05 -9.72
C GLN A 105 0.99 8.36 -8.37
N ALA A 106 1.02 7.02 -8.37
CA ALA A 106 1.30 6.22 -7.18
C ALA A 106 2.68 6.58 -6.61
N TYR A 107 3.71 6.63 -7.46
CA TYR A 107 5.07 7.02 -7.08
C TYR A 107 5.10 8.38 -6.39
N ALA A 108 4.53 9.41 -7.01
CA ALA A 108 4.52 10.77 -6.46
C ALA A 108 3.77 10.84 -5.12
N ARG A 109 2.69 10.06 -4.98
CA ARG A 109 1.89 10.00 -3.75
C ARG A 109 2.68 9.38 -2.60
N ILE A 110 3.26 8.19 -2.79
CA ILE A 110 3.99 7.47 -1.74
C ILE A 110 5.27 8.22 -1.35
N GLU A 111 6.07 8.69 -2.32
CA GLU A 111 7.26 9.49 -2.04
C GLU A 111 6.93 10.82 -1.35
N GLY A 112 5.78 11.42 -1.68
CA GLY A 112 5.28 12.60 -0.98
C GLY A 112 4.91 12.31 0.47
N ALA A 113 4.27 11.17 0.73
CA ALA A 113 3.91 10.72 2.08
C ALA A 113 5.16 10.43 2.93
N LEU A 114 6.10 9.64 2.39
CA LEU A 114 7.36 9.29 3.07
C LEU A 114 8.18 10.53 3.43
N ARG A 115 8.30 11.50 2.51
CA ARG A 115 9.02 12.75 2.77
C ARG A 115 8.40 13.55 3.92
N ARG A 116 7.07 13.66 3.97
CA ARG A 116 6.38 14.33 5.07
C ARG A 116 6.59 13.58 6.39
N TRP A 117 6.39 12.27 6.37
CA TRP A 117 6.52 11.42 7.56
C TRP A 117 7.92 11.47 8.18
N ARG A 118 8.98 11.42 7.37
CA ARG A 118 10.37 11.50 7.83
C ARG A 118 10.81 12.90 8.30
N SER A 119 10.01 13.92 8.03
CA SER A 119 10.27 15.30 8.47
C SER A 119 9.56 15.68 9.77
N LEU A 120 8.75 14.76 10.31
CA LEU A 120 8.11 14.86 11.63
C LEU A 120 9.05 14.34 12.72
#